data_AF-A0A2V9VB63-F1
#
_entry.id   AF-A0A2V9VB63-F1
#
_cell.length_a   1.000
_cell.length_b   1.000
_cell.length_c   1.000
_cell.angle_alpha   90.00
_cell.angle_beta   90.00
_cell.angle_gamma   90.00
#
_symmetry.space_group_name_H-M   'P 1'
#
loop_
_entity.id
_entity.type
_entity.pdbx_description
1 polymer ?
#
loop_
_entity_poly.entity_id
_entity_poly.type
_entity_poly.pdbx_seq_one_letter_code
_entity_poly.pdbx_strand_id
1 'polypeptide(L)'
;MIEVHAGTGRIQYLGDPGQGFYKLMTSTGNIDVGVPVAGLAHFKARSVKGKVDHQILGPPLAGVAQSSSLFHAAAAAFQLHSLRGNISVREAYK
;
A
#
# COMPACT_ATOMS: atom_id res chain seq x y z
N MET A 1 9.87 -5.64 10.37
CA MET A 1 9.92 -5.30 8.93
C MET A 1 9.53 -6.54 8.17
N ILE A 2 8.55 -6.45 7.27
CA ILE A 2 8.05 -7.56 6.46
C ILE A 2 8.31 -7.22 5.00
N GLU A 3 9.12 -8.04 4.33
CA GLU A 3 9.38 -7.92 2.90
C GLU A 3 8.83 -9.14 2.17
N VAL A 4 8.07 -8.92 1.10
CA VAL A 4 7.51 -9.97 0.26
C VAL A 4 7.88 -9.67 -1.18
N HIS A 5 8.52 -10.64 -1.83
CA HIS A 5 9.00 -10.53 -3.19
C HIS A 5 8.39 -11.65 -4.02
N ALA A 6 7.66 -11.29 -5.07
CA ALA A 6 7.10 -12.23 -6.02
C ALA A 6 7.71 -11.98 -7.41
N GLY A 7 8.27 -13.00 -8.05
CA GLY A 7 8.73 -12.89 -9.44
C GLY A 7 7.54 -12.72 -10.39
N THR A 8 6.51 -13.56 -10.20
CA THR A 8 5.26 -13.54 -10.96
C THR A 8 4.11 -13.82 -9.99
N GLY A 9 2.89 -13.38 -10.33
CA GLY A 9 1.70 -13.66 -9.52
C GLY A 9 1.28 -12.55 -8.57
N ARG A 10 0.16 -12.78 -7.87
CA ARG A 10 -0.56 -11.78 -7.09
C ARG A 10 -0.12 -11.77 -5.63
N ILE A 11 0.18 -10.59 -5.10
CA ILE A 11 0.40 -10.38 -3.67
C ILE A 11 -0.89 -9.81 -3.09
N GLN A 12 -1.45 -10.47 -2.06
CA GLN A 12 -2.62 -9.98 -1.35
C GLN A 12 -2.29 -9.81 0.13
N TYR A 13 -2.49 -8.60 0.64
CA TYR A 13 -2.49 -8.31 2.06
C TYR A 13 -3.92 -7.95 2.49
N LEU A 14 -4.43 -8.66 3.49
CA LEU A 14 -5.73 -8.37 4.09
C LEU A 14 -5.60 -8.53 5.60
N GLY A 15 -5.80 -7.44 6.34
CA GLY A 15 -5.75 -7.46 7.79
C GLY A 15 -5.28 -6.15 8.39
N ASP A 16 -5.24 -6.12 9.71
CA ASP A 16 -4.67 -5.01 10.47
C ASP A 16 -3.14 -5.09 10.44
N PRO A 17 -2.45 -4.06 9.92
CA PRO A 17 -0.99 -4.02 9.90
C PRO A 17 -0.35 -3.71 11.25
N GLY A 18 -1.11 -3.35 12.27
CA GLY A 18 -0.56 -2.96 13.57
C GLY A 18 0.53 -1.90 13.39
N GLN A 19 1.67 -2.09 14.07
CA GLN A 19 2.84 -1.24 13.89
C GLN A 19 3.95 -1.93 13.06
N GLY A 20 4.41 -1.29 12.00
CA GLY A 20 5.57 -1.80 11.25
C GLY A 20 5.72 -1.33 9.80
N PHE A 21 6.83 -1.77 9.19
CA PHE A 21 7.16 -1.49 7.79
C PHE A 21 6.94 -2.73 6.93
N TYR A 22 6.18 -2.56 5.85
CA TYR A 22 5.77 -3.57 4.90
C TYR A 22 6.26 -3.20 3.50
N LYS A 23 6.98 -4.10 2.85
CA LYS A 23 7.47 -3.90 1.48
C LYS A 23 7.01 -5.04 0.61
N LEU A 24 6.13 -4.73 -0.34
CA LEU A 24 5.49 -5.70 -1.22
C LEU A 24 5.97 -5.42 -2.64
N MET A 25 6.74 -6.34 -3.20
CA MET A 25 7.37 -6.17 -4.51
C MET A 25 6.99 -7.31 -5.44
N THR A 26 6.54 -6.98 -6.65
CA THR A 26 6.29 -7.97 -7.70
C THR A 26 6.83 -7.52 -9.06
N SER A 27 7.32 -8.46 -9.86
CA SER A 27 7.77 -8.14 -11.23
C SER A 27 6.58 -8.13 -12.19
N THR A 28 5.88 -9.25 -12.37
CA THR A 28 4.73 -9.34 -13.29
C THR A 28 3.47 -9.82 -12.58
N GLY A 29 2.91 -8.96 -11.74
CA GLY A 29 1.70 -9.29 -11.00
C GLY A 29 1.08 -8.14 -10.23
N ASN A 30 -0.10 -8.41 -9.71
CA ASN A 30 -0.91 -7.41 -9.02
C ASN A 30 -0.62 -7.41 -7.53
N ILE A 31 -0.70 -6.24 -6.91
CA ILE A 31 -0.62 -6.08 -5.45
C ILE A 31 -1.96 -5.54 -4.97
N ASP A 32 -2.61 -6.27 -4.08
CA ASP A 32 -3.86 -5.86 -3.45
C ASP A 32 -3.67 -5.73 -1.96
N VAL A 33 -3.94 -4.53 -1.42
CA VAL A 33 -3.80 -4.23 0.00
C VAL A 33 -5.15 -3.79 0.54
N GLY A 34 -5.69 -4.54 1.50
CA GLY A 34 -6.90 -4.23 2.25
C GLY A 34 -6.57 -4.00 3.72
N VAL A 35 -6.77 -2.78 4.20
CA VAL A 35 -6.59 -2.43 5.63
C VAL A 35 -7.91 -1.98 6.25
N PRO A 36 -8.18 -2.28 7.54
CA PRO A 36 -9.42 -1.88 8.20
C PRO A 36 -9.59 -0.37 8.36
N VAL A 37 -8.49 0.35 8.64
CA VAL A 37 -8.47 1.80 8.80
C VAL A 37 -7.28 2.36 8.05
N ALA A 38 -7.52 2.98 6.91
CA ALA A 38 -6.44 3.46 6.05
C ALA A 38 -5.72 4.69 6.62
N GLY A 39 -6.38 5.47 7.49
CA GLY A 39 -5.78 6.60 8.21
C GLY A 39 -4.68 6.21 9.21
N LEU A 40 -4.51 4.92 9.51
CA LEU A 40 -3.45 4.41 10.39
C LEU A 40 -2.21 3.92 9.64
N ALA A 41 -2.21 3.97 8.30
CA ALA A 41 -1.14 3.42 7.48
C ALA A 41 -0.69 4.39 6.36
N HIS A 42 0.62 4.55 6.21
CA HIS A 42 1.20 5.30 5.09
C HIS A 42 1.40 4.38 3.90
N PHE A 43 0.86 4.75 2.73
CA PHE A 43 1.01 3.97 1.50
C PHE A 43 1.90 4.69 0.48
N LYS A 44 2.94 4.00 0.03
CA LYS A 44 3.78 4.41 -1.09
C LYS A 44 3.71 3.35 -2.17
N ALA A 45 2.83 3.57 -3.15
CA ALA A 45 2.63 2.66 -4.27
C ALA A 45 3.27 3.18 -5.55
N ARG A 46 4.00 2.33 -6.26
CA ARG A 46 4.58 2.62 -7.58
C ARG A 46 4.42 1.41 -8.50
N SER A 47 3.65 1.60 -9.57
CA SER A 47 3.63 0.66 -10.70
C SER A 47 4.30 1.30 -11.91
N VAL A 48 5.18 0.56 -12.59
CA VAL A 48 5.93 1.07 -13.75
C VAL A 48 5.12 0.95 -15.04
N LYS A 49 4.47 -0.20 -15.27
CA LYS A 49 3.65 -0.47 -16.48
C LYS A 49 2.17 -0.77 -16.17
N GLY A 50 1.76 -0.71 -14.91
CA GLY A 50 0.38 -0.93 -14.49
C GLY A 50 -0.24 0.31 -13.85
N LYS A 51 -1.49 0.19 -13.40
CA LYS A 51 -2.22 1.27 -12.74
C LYS A 51 -2.06 1.16 -11.22
N VAL A 52 -2.13 2.30 -10.54
CA VAL A 52 -2.22 2.36 -9.08
C VAL A 52 -3.57 2.97 -8.73
N ASP A 53 -4.39 2.20 -8.03
CA ASP A 53 -5.75 2.57 -7.64
C ASP A 53 -5.82 2.69 -6.11
N HIS A 54 -6.19 3.88 -5.62
CA HIS A 54 -6.34 4.15 -4.19
C HIS A 54 -7.82 4.34 -3.89
N GLN A 55 -8.50 3.28 -3.45
CA GLN A 55 -9.88 3.28 -2.99
C GLN A 55 -9.91 3.48 -1.47
N ILE A 56 -9.25 4.54 -1.02
CA ILE A 56 -9.15 4.90 0.39
C ILE A 56 -10.09 6.08 0.62
N LEU A 57 -11.03 5.98 1.58
CA LEU A 57 -11.98 7.04 1.92
C LEU A 57 -11.36 8.11 2.86
N GLY A 58 -10.06 8.36 2.72
CA GLY A 58 -9.29 9.34 3.50
C GLY A 58 -8.85 10.52 2.64
N PRO A 59 -8.41 11.64 3.25
CA PRO A 59 -8.03 12.84 2.53
C PRO A 59 -7.02 12.49 1.43
N PRO A 60 -7.18 13.09 0.23
CA PRO A 60 -6.44 12.68 -0.94
C PRO A 60 -4.95 12.76 -0.63
N LEU A 61 -4.25 11.63 -0.80
CA LEU A 61 -2.79 11.60 -0.92
C LEU A 61 -2.42 12.27 -2.25
N ALA A 62 -2.68 13.58 -2.32
CA ALA A 62 -2.40 14.42 -3.46
C ALA A 62 -0.91 14.69 -3.49
N GLY A 63 -0.23 13.87 -4.30
CA GLY A 63 1.08 14.19 -4.82
C GLY A 63 2.23 13.90 -3.87
N VAL A 64 3.28 13.35 -4.47
CA VAL A 64 4.69 13.58 -4.17
C VAL A 64 4.95 14.73 -3.16
N ALA A 65 4.84 14.46 -1.86
CA ALA A 65 5.44 15.27 -0.80
C ALA A 65 5.24 14.56 0.54
N GLN A 66 6.37 14.18 1.11
CA GLN A 66 6.67 14.18 2.53
C GLN A 66 5.70 15.08 3.34
N SER A 67 4.60 14.52 3.85
CA SER A 67 3.71 15.24 4.78
C SER A 67 4.19 15.00 6.19
N SER A 68 4.98 15.92 6.69
CA SER A 68 5.17 16.16 8.12
C SER A 68 3.87 16.76 8.68
N SER A 69 2.88 15.92 9.00
CA SER A 69 1.71 16.35 9.74
C SER A 69 1.64 15.61 11.08
N LEU A 70 1.52 16.41 12.15
CA LEU A 70 1.54 16.05 13.57
C LEU A 70 0.27 15.33 14.03
N PHE A 71 -0.38 14.54 13.17
CA PHE A 71 -1.63 13.86 13.49
C PHE A 71 -1.45 12.35 13.30
N HIS A 72 -1.30 11.66 14.44
CA HIS A 72 -1.11 10.22 14.60
C HIS A 72 0.03 9.65 13.75
N ALA A 73 1.16 9.33 14.40
CA ALA A 73 2.19 8.53 13.79
C ALA A 73 1.53 7.28 13.18
N ALA A 74 1.44 7.22 11.85
CA ALA A 74 0.87 6.08 11.18
C ALA A 74 1.57 4.84 11.69
N ALA A 75 0.80 3.94 12.28
CA ALA A 75 1.30 2.77 12.94
C ALA A 75 2.06 1.90 11.92
N ALA A 76 1.55 1.83 10.69
CA ALA A 76 2.15 1.04 9.61
C ALA A 76 2.59 1.88 8.40
N ALA A 77 3.62 1.42 7.71
CA ALA A 77 4.07 1.98 6.44
C ALA A 77 4.20 0.88 5.39
N PHE A 78 3.55 1.07 4.25
CA PHE A 78 3.55 0.16 3.11
C PHE A 78 4.29 0.76 1.92
N GLN A 79 5.26 0.01 1.40
CA GLN A 79 5.95 0.29 0.16
C GLN A 79 5.59 -0.77 -0.87
N LEU A 80 4.77 -0.39 -1.86
CA LEU A 80 4.26 -1.29 -2.90
C LEU A 80 4.97 -0.98 -4.21
N HIS A 81 5.58 -1.99 -4.82
CA HIS A 81 6.28 -1.85 -6.09
C HIS A 81 5.89 -2.95 -7.07
N SER A 82 5.34 -2.58 -8.22
CA SER A 82 5.06 -3.51 -9.32
C SER A 82 5.75 -3.03 -10.61
N LEU A 83 6.49 -3.91 -11.27
CA LEU A 83 7.08 -3.56 -12.57
C LEU A 83 6.00 -3.61 -13.68
N ARG A 84 5.19 -4.66 -13.71
CA ARG A 84 4.16 -4.90 -14.74
C ARG A 84 2.92 -5.56 -14.13
N GLY A 85 2.20 -4.80 -13.32
CA GLY A 85 0.89 -5.19 -12.79
C GLY A 85 0.25 -4.06 -12.00
N ASN A 86 -1.01 -4.24 -11.64
CA ASN A 86 -1.78 -3.19 -10.99
C ASN A 86 -1.59 -3.24 -9.48
N ILE A 87 -1.63 -2.07 -8.85
CA ILE A 87 -1.62 -1.95 -7.39
C ILE A 87 -2.96 -1.37 -6.98
N SER A 88 -3.68 -2.07 -6.11
CA SER A 88 -4.96 -1.63 -5.56
C SER A 88 -4.85 -1.55 -4.05
N VAL A 89 -5.08 -0.36 -3.50
CA VAL A 89 -5.15 -0.13 -2.05
C VAL A 89 -6.57 0.24 -1.70
N ARG A 90 -7.18 -0.49 -0.78
CA ARG A 90 -8.57 -0.29 -0.36
C ARG A 90 -8.71 -0.35 1.14
N GLU A 91 -9.68 0.40 1.64
CA GLU A 91 -10.17 0.22 3.00
C GLU A 91 -11.12 -0.98 3.02
N ALA A 92 -10.76 -2.03 3.76
CA ALA A 92 -11.55 -3.23 3.91
C ALA A 92 -12.32 -3.14 5.23
N TYR A 93 -13.48 -2.46 5.21
CA TYR A 93 -14.43 -2.52 6.31
C TYR A 93 -14.94 -3.97 6.46
N LYS A 94 -14.94 -4.48 7.68
CA LYS A 94 -15.60 -5.73 8.02
C LYS A 94 -16.99 -5.43 8.58
#